data_AF-A0A0G0FIK5-F1
#
_entry.id   AF-A0A0G0FIK5-F1
#
_cell.length_a   1.000
_cell.length_b   1.000
_cell.length_c   1.000
_cell.angle_alpha   90.00
_cell.angle_beta   90.00
_cell.angle_gamma   90.00
#
_symmetry.space_group_name_H-M   'P 1'
#
loop_
_entity.id
_entity.type
_entity.pdbx_description
1 polymer ?
#
loop_
_entity_poly.entity_id
_entity_poly.type
_entity_poly.pdbx_seq_one_letter_code
_entity_poly.pdbx_strand_id
1 'polypeptide(L)'
;MAIKEGDLIEVRLKNESIQGVLMPSKDKKIILKLKSGYNMSIDGKNIISKKLIKQFSEKKQAKIIQNSNLPKILILNTGGTISSSVDYKTGAVSSNFSPEALLSKYPELSELCSIKSKMIFNELSENFNFRNYNTLAEEIEKEIGNFKGFIITHGTDTMAYTSAALSFALENLGKPVILVGSQRSSDRPSSDSFLNLFCAINFILNTEFKDVAICMHSSMNDDVCNILPASKTKKLHSSRRDAFRPVNSEPIAEVSKDKIKFFEDYKKESKDKLKLKLFKENLKIGILTTHPNMHLSEVLLFKDFDGLIINATGLGHVPEKSIEEIKKLKMPKAIVTQAIFGNVNLDVYSTGRMLKPYVLGDKLDLTLETAYIKMAWLLSNHPKQLELFNKNLRNEINERLLPAMFI
;
A
#
# COMPACT_ATOMS: atom_id res chain seq x y z
N MET A 1 7.37 14.14 -41.63
CA MET A 1 7.01 13.23 -40.53
C MET A 1 6.84 14.04 -39.25
N ALA A 2 5.87 13.70 -38.41
CA ALA A 2 5.67 14.40 -37.13
C ALA A 2 6.79 14.04 -36.15
N ILE A 3 7.39 15.05 -35.52
CA ILE A 3 8.36 14.90 -34.43
C ILE A 3 7.59 14.53 -33.17
N LYS A 4 8.06 13.53 -32.41
CA LYS A 4 7.47 13.09 -31.14
C LYS A 4 8.50 13.04 -30.01
N GLU A 5 8.02 12.97 -28.77
CA GLU A 5 8.86 12.76 -27.59
C GLU A 5 9.74 11.51 -27.76
N GLY A 6 10.99 11.59 -27.28
CA GLY A 6 12.02 10.57 -27.44
C GLY A 6 12.80 10.63 -28.76
N ASP A 7 12.34 11.39 -29.76
CA ASP A 7 13.08 11.56 -31.01
C ASP A 7 14.35 12.40 -30.78
N LEU A 8 15.43 12.04 -31.47
CA LEU A 8 16.61 12.90 -31.57
C LEU A 8 16.31 13.98 -32.62
N ILE A 9 16.32 15.23 -32.20
CA ILE A 9 16.04 16.38 -33.08
C ILE A 9 17.14 17.42 -33.03
N GLU A 10 17.21 18.21 -34.07
CA GLU A 10 17.98 19.44 -34.15
C GLU A 10 17.02 20.63 -34.12
N VAL A 11 17.28 21.57 -33.21
CA VAL A 11 16.54 22.83 -33.06
C VAL A 11 17.45 23.96 -33.49
N ARG A 12 17.03 24.74 -34.49
CA ARG A 12 17.77 25.91 -34.98
C ARG A 12 17.26 27.17 -34.29
N LEU A 13 18.16 27.91 -33.66
CA LEU A 13 17.94 29.23 -33.06
C LEU A 13 18.58 30.30 -33.96
N LYS A 14 18.45 31.57 -33.57
CA LYS A 14 19.03 32.70 -34.33
C LYS A 14 20.53 32.57 -34.59
N ASN A 15 21.29 32.16 -33.57
CA ASN A 15 22.76 32.18 -33.63
C ASN A 15 23.40 30.79 -33.53
N GLU A 16 22.61 29.73 -33.33
CA GLU A 16 23.13 28.39 -33.07
C GLU A 16 22.13 27.30 -33.44
N SER A 17 22.62 26.07 -33.55
CA SER A 17 21.81 24.86 -33.72
C SER A 17 22.14 23.86 -32.62
N ILE A 18 21.11 23.32 -32.00
CA ILE A 18 21.24 22.49 -30.82
C ILE A 18 20.61 21.14 -31.12
N GLN A 19 21.37 20.07 -30.90
CA GLN A 19 20.88 18.69 -31.05
C GLN A 19 20.63 18.07 -29.68
N GLY A 20 19.50 17.40 -29.55
CA GLY A 20 19.14 16.68 -28.34
C GLY A 20 17.91 15.81 -28.50
N VAL A 21 17.71 14.91 -27.55
CA VAL A 21 16.50 14.08 -27.48
C VAL A 21 15.35 14.96 -26.99
N LEU A 22 14.23 14.95 -27.71
CA LEU A 22 13.04 15.71 -27.33
C LEU A 22 12.41 15.10 -26.07
N MET A 23 12.31 15.89 -25.02
CA MET A 23 11.77 15.50 -23.73
C MET A 23 10.33 15.98 -23.56
N PRO A 24 9.52 15.31 -22.72
CA PRO A 24 8.18 15.79 -22.39
C PRO A 24 8.23 17.21 -21.79
N SER A 25 7.29 18.05 -22.19
CA SER A 25 7.19 19.44 -21.72
C SER A 25 5.73 19.78 -21.42
N LYS A 26 5.48 20.39 -20.26
CA LYS A 26 4.14 20.84 -19.86
C LYS A 26 3.80 22.26 -20.34
N ASP A 27 4.78 22.97 -20.91
CA ASP A 27 4.67 24.37 -21.34
C ASP A 27 4.91 24.52 -22.85
N LYS A 28 4.71 25.73 -23.40
CA LYS A 28 5.09 26.11 -24.78
C LYS A 28 6.61 26.09 -25.06
N LYS A 29 7.41 25.53 -24.14
CA LYS A 29 8.86 25.39 -24.23
C LYS A 29 9.22 24.01 -24.77
N ILE A 30 10.34 23.92 -25.48
CA ILE A 30 10.94 22.65 -25.87
C ILE A 30 12.01 22.29 -24.84
N ILE A 31 11.99 21.06 -24.35
CA ILE A 31 13.05 20.54 -23.50
C ILE A 31 13.86 19.54 -24.34
N LEU A 32 15.15 19.77 -24.47
CA LEU A 32 16.08 18.86 -25.12
C LEU A 32 17.02 18.25 -24.08
N LYS A 33 17.20 16.93 -24.12
CA LYS A 33 18.32 16.29 -23.43
C LYS A 33 19.53 16.27 -24.36
N LEU A 34 20.55 17.03 -23.99
CA LEU A 34 21.77 17.20 -24.78
C LEU A 34 22.62 15.92 -24.75
N LYS A 35 23.60 15.82 -25.66
CA LYS A 35 24.57 14.73 -25.68
C LYS A 35 25.34 14.59 -24.36
N SER A 36 25.52 15.70 -23.63
CA SER A 36 26.13 15.72 -22.29
C SER A 36 25.26 15.07 -21.20
N GLY A 37 23.98 14.81 -21.48
CA GLY A 37 23.01 14.26 -20.53
C GLY A 37 22.16 15.31 -19.79
N TYR A 38 22.52 16.59 -19.88
CA TYR A 38 21.78 17.69 -19.28
C TYR A 38 20.49 17.99 -20.05
N ASN A 39 19.43 18.34 -19.30
CA ASN A 39 18.20 18.87 -19.88
C ASN A 39 18.33 20.38 -20.07
N MET A 40 17.99 20.88 -21.25
CA MET A 40 17.98 22.30 -21.56
C MET A 40 16.59 22.71 -22.07
N SER A 41 16.05 23.80 -21.51
CA SER A 41 14.78 24.37 -21.92
C SER A 41 15.00 25.49 -22.93
N ILE A 42 14.23 25.48 -24.01
CA ILE A 42 14.27 26.44 -25.10
C ILE A 42 12.86 27.03 -25.24
N ASP A 43 12.74 28.36 -25.17
CA ASP A 43 11.47 29.04 -25.45
C ASP A 43 11.10 28.85 -26.93
N GLY A 44 9.89 28.38 -27.19
CA GLY A 44 9.38 28.16 -28.55
C GLY A 44 9.45 29.41 -29.44
N LYS A 45 9.39 30.62 -28.87
CA LYS A 45 9.53 31.88 -29.63
C LYS A 45 10.91 32.07 -30.28
N ASN A 46 11.94 31.43 -29.75
CA ASN A 46 13.31 31.57 -30.22
C ASN A 46 13.69 30.53 -31.30
N ILE A 47 12.75 29.64 -31.64
CA ILE A 47 12.99 28.51 -32.54
C ILE A 47 12.64 28.91 -33.97
N ILE A 48 13.64 28.84 -34.84
CA ILE A 48 13.48 29.08 -36.28
C ILE A 48 12.94 27.82 -36.98
N SER A 49 13.51 26.66 -36.67
CA SER A 49 13.10 25.38 -37.28
C SER A 49 13.46 24.19 -36.42
N LYS A 50 12.76 23.06 -36.65
CA LYS A 50 13.06 21.76 -36.03
C LYS A 50 13.30 20.73 -37.13
N LYS A 51 14.32 19.89 -36.97
CA LYS A 51 14.65 18.81 -37.89
C LYS A 51 14.75 17.49 -37.14
N LEU A 52 14.06 16.47 -37.62
CA LEU A 52 14.19 15.11 -37.11
C LEU A 52 15.52 14.52 -37.57
N ILE A 53 16.34 14.06 -36.61
CA ILE A 53 17.63 13.40 -36.89
C ILE A 53 17.48 11.88 -36.80
N LYS A 54 16.84 11.39 -35.74
CA LYS A 54 16.59 9.95 -35.55
C LYS A 54 15.30 9.72 -34.77
N GLN A 55 14.47 8.81 -35.27
CA GLN A 55 13.27 8.40 -34.53
C GLN A 55 13.62 7.56 -33.31
N PHE A 56 12.84 7.74 -32.25
CA PHE A 56 12.88 6.86 -31.09
C PHE A 56 12.53 5.42 -31.46
N SER A 57 13.34 4.47 -30.99
CA SER A 57 13.06 3.03 -31.06
C SER A 57 13.22 2.43 -29.67
N GLU A 58 12.17 1.83 -29.13
CA GLU A 58 12.27 1.07 -27.88
C GLU A 58 13.19 -0.13 -28.07
N LYS A 59 14.12 -0.33 -27.14
CA LYS A 59 14.87 -1.59 -27.09
C LYS A 59 13.94 -2.66 -26.55
N LYS A 60 13.64 -3.68 -27.36
CA LYS A 60 12.98 -4.90 -26.89
C LYS A 60 13.87 -5.58 -25.84
N GLN A 61 13.34 -5.79 -24.64
CA GLN A 61 14.00 -6.60 -23.63
C GLN A 61 14.10 -8.05 -24.11
N ALA A 62 15.22 -8.71 -23.83
CA ALA A 62 15.39 -10.13 -24.11
C ALA A 62 14.40 -10.92 -23.25
N LYS A 63 13.71 -11.89 -23.85
CA LYS A 63 12.86 -12.82 -23.10
C LYS A 63 13.74 -13.71 -22.23
N ILE A 64 13.49 -13.70 -20.92
CA ILE A 64 14.17 -14.62 -19.99
C ILE A 64 13.35 -15.91 -19.92
N ILE A 65 13.99 -17.04 -20.22
CA ILE A 65 13.37 -18.36 -20.08
C ILE A 65 13.45 -18.76 -18.61
N GLN A 66 12.29 -18.88 -17.96
CA GLN A 66 12.20 -19.31 -16.58
C GLN A 66 11.99 -20.83 -16.48
N ASN A 67 12.49 -21.44 -15.42
CA ASN A 67 12.30 -22.87 -15.17
C ASN A 67 10.86 -23.15 -14.73
N SER A 68 10.10 -23.91 -15.52
CA SER A 68 8.69 -24.25 -15.25
C SER A 68 8.47 -25.15 -14.03
N ASN A 69 9.52 -25.82 -13.55
CA ASN A 69 9.47 -26.74 -12.42
C ASN A 69 9.63 -26.03 -11.07
N LEU A 70 10.02 -24.75 -11.07
CA LEU A 70 10.14 -23.97 -9.84
C LEU A 70 8.77 -23.50 -9.35
N PRO A 71 8.62 -23.24 -8.03
CA PRO A 71 7.39 -22.68 -7.49
C PRO A 71 7.02 -21.37 -8.18
N LYS A 72 5.73 -21.20 -8.50
CA LYS A 72 5.23 -20.01 -9.21
C LYS A 72 4.76 -18.94 -8.22
N ILE A 73 5.20 -17.71 -8.41
CA ILE A 73 4.73 -16.53 -7.67
C ILE A 73 4.04 -15.58 -8.65
N LEU A 74 2.86 -15.08 -8.28
CA LEU A 74 2.16 -14.05 -9.04
C LEU A 74 2.39 -12.69 -8.39
N ILE A 75 2.95 -11.76 -9.16
CA ILE A 75 3.08 -10.35 -8.77
C ILE A 75 1.92 -9.56 -9.39
N LEU A 76 1.02 -9.06 -8.55
CA LEU A 76 -0.08 -8.18 -8.92
C LEU A 76 0.41 -6.74 -8.84
N ASN A 77 0.54 -6.09 -9.99
CA ASN A 77 1.00 -4.71 -10.08
C ASN A 77 -0.17 -3.75 -9.96
N THR A 78 -0.06 -2.84 -8.99
CA THR A 78 -1.09 -1.82 -8.73
C THR A 78 -0.60 -0.38 -8.98
N GLY A 79 0.65 -0.24 -9.40
CA GLY A 79 1.36 1.04 -9.51
C GLY A 79 2.40 1.19 -8.42
N GLY A 80 2.60 2.43 -7.97
CA GLY A 80 3.56 2.76 -6.91
C GLY A 80 5.03 2.78 -7.33
N THR A 81 5.85 3.26 -6.39
CA THR A 81 7.28 3.55 -6.56
C THR A 81 8.13 2.33 -6.97
N ILE A 82 7.72 1.14 -6.54
CA ILE A 82 8.41 -0.14 -6.80
C ILE A 82 8.24 -0.62 -8.26
N SER A 83 7.17 -0.21 -8.94
CA SER A 83 6.91 -0.55 -10.35
C SER A 83 7.32 0.55 -11.33
N SER A 84 7.84 1.67 -10.81
CA SER A 84 8.18 2.87 -11.58
C SER A 84 9.66 2.94 -11.88
N SER A 85 10.04 2.95 -13.16
CA SER A 85 11.43 3.07 -13.61
C SER A 85 11.62 4.34 -14.45
N VAL A 86 12.73 5.05 -14.23
CA VAL A 86 13.12 6.21 -15.06
C VAL A 86 13.95 5.70 -16.24
N ASP A 87 13.49 5.97 -17.46
CA ASP A 87 14.36 5.87 -18.62
C ASP A 87 15.32 7.07 -18.63
N TYR A 88 16.57 6.87 -18.25
CA TYR A 88 17.56 7.94 -18.18
C TYR A 88 17.84 8.62 -19.53
N LYS A 89 17.51 8.00 -20.67
CA LYS A 89 17.65 8.62 -22.00
C LYS A 89 16.55 9.64 -22.28
N THR A 90 15.33 9.35 -21.85
CA THR A 90 14.15 10.17 -22.12
C THR A 90 13.66 10.93 -20.89
N GLY A 91 14.24 10.69 -19.71
CA GLY A 91 13.79 11.20 -18.41
C GLY A 91 12.38 10.76 -18.03
N ALA A 92 11.73 9.91 -18.83
CA ALA A 92 10.36 9.49 -18.62
C ALA A 92 10.30 8.44 -17.51
N VAL A 93 9.34 8.60 -16.60
CA VAL A 93 8.98 7.54 -15.65
C VAL A 93 8.01 6.61 -16.36
N SER A 94 8.38 5.34 -16.49
CA SER A 94 7.52 4.28 -17.01
C SER A 94 7.19 3.30 -15.89
N SER A 95 5.90 3.05 -15.69
CA SER A 95 5.35 2.12 -14.70
C SER A 95 5.30 0.68 -15.25
N ASN A 96 6.36 0.24 -15.93
CA ASN A 96 6.42 -1.10 -16.52
C ASN A 96 7.33 -2.00 -15.67
N PHE A 97 6.74 -2.56 -14.62
CA PHE A 97 7.34 -3.72 -13.96
C PHE A 97 7.18 -4.94 -14.87
N SER A 98 8.27 -5.36 -15.52
CA SER A 98 8.33 -6.64 -16.22
C SER A 98 9.13 -7.66 -15.38
N PRO A 99 8.67 -8.92 -15.29
CA PRO A 99 9.43 -10.00 -14.65
C PRO A 99 10.81 -10.15 -15.30
N GLU A 100 10.91 -9.92 -16.61
CA GLU A 100 12.17 -9.93 -17.34
C GLU A 100 13.12 -8.84 -16.84
N ALA A 101 12.62 -7.61 -16.62
CA ALA A 101 13.44 -6.54 -16.05
C ALA A 101 13.90 -6.88 -14.63
N LEU A 102 13.02 -7.43 -13.80
CA LEU A 102 13.36 -7.85 -12.45
C LEU A 102 14.46 -8.94 -12.46
N LEU A 103 14.23 -10.02 -13.20
CA LEU A 103 15.15 -11.15 -13.29
C LEU A 103 16.48 -10.76 -13.97
N SER A 104 16.47 -9.79 -14.87
CA SER A 104 17.71 -9.26 -15.45
C SER A 104 18.56 -8.49 -14.43
N LYS A 105 17.91 -7.78 -13.50
CA LYS A 105 18.59 -7.06 -12.42
C LYS A 105 19.04 -7.99 -11.30
N TYR A 106 18.28 -9.07 -11.07
CA TYR A 106 18.49 -10.02 -9.98
C TYR A 106 18.35 -11.47 -10.46
N PRO A 107 19.36 -11.99 -11.17
CA PRO A 107 19.33 -13.33 -11.74
C PRO A 107 19.11 -14.44 -10.70
N GLU A 108 19.54 -14.24 -9.45
CA GLU A 108 19.38 -15.20 -8.35
C GLU A 108 17.91 -15.58 -8.09
N LEU A 109 16.96 -14.68 -8.38
CA LEU A 109 15.52 -14.99 -8.24
C LEU A 109 15.06 -16.06 -9.24
N SER A 110 15.73 -16.19 -10.38
CA SER A 110 15.40 -17.19 -11.41
C SER A 110 15.76 -18.62 -11.00
N GLU A 111 16.64 -18.77 -10.01
CA GLU A 111 17.00 -20.07 -9.42
C GLU A 111 16.00 -20.49 -8.34
N LEU A 112 15.30 -19.52 -7.72
CA LEU A 112 14.40 -19.75 -6.58
C LEU A 112 12.95 -19.99 -7.00
N CYS A 113 12.44 -19.25 -7.98
CA CYS A 113 11.03 -19.30 -8.36
C CYS A 113 10.79 -18.89 -9.81
N SER A 114 9.61 -19.26 -10.33
CA SER A 114 9.07 -18.66 -11.55
C SER A 114 8.14 -17.50 -11.19
N ILE A 115 8.42 -16.33 -11.74
CA ILE A 115 7.67 -15.09 -11.51
C ILE A 115 6.79 -14.82 -12.72
N LYS A 116 5.49 -14.69 -12.47
CA LYS A 116 4.56 -14.04 -13.41
C LYS A 116 4.16 -12.70 -12.83
N SER A 117 3.98 -11.70 -13.68
CA SER A 117 3.36 -10.43 -13.28
C SER A 117 2.07 -10.20 -14.03
N LYS A 118 1.11 -9.57 -13.36
CA LYS A 118 -0.11 -9.06 -13.98
C LYS A 118 -0.32 -7.62 -13.56
N MET A 119 -0.50 -6.72 -14.53
CA MET A 119 -0.94 -5.35 -14.25
C MET A 119 -2.45 -5.38 -13.95
N ILE A 120 -2.84 -4.95 -12.75
CA ILE A 120 -4.25 -4.86 -12.35
C ILE A 120 -4.75 -3.43 -12.56
N PHE A 121 -3.97 -2.45 -12.09
CA PHE A 121 -4.16 -1.03 -12.37
C PHE A 121 -2.84 -0.29 -12.17
N ASN A 122 -2.77 0.95 -12.64
CA ASN A 122 -1.62 1.84 -12.47
C ASN A 122 -2.09 3.14 -11.81
N GLU A 123 -2.28 3.07 -10.50
CA GLU A 123 -2.91 4.14 -9.72
C GLU A 123 -2.04 4.51 -8.53
N LEU A 124 -2.03 5.79 -8.17
CA LEU A 124 -1.37 6.25 -6.95
C LEU A 124 -2.15 5.77 -5.73
N SER A 125 -1.46 5.35 -4.67
CA SER A 125 -2.07 4.68 -3.52
C SER A 125 -3.16 5.52 -2.84
N GLU A 126 -3.01 6.85 -2.84
CA GLU A 126 -3.96 7.81 -2.29
C GLU A 126 -5.31 7.86 -3.03
N ASN A 127 -5.40 7.31 -4.24
CA ASN A 127 -6.65 7.25 -5.00
C ASN A 127 -7.39 5.91 -4.84
N PHE A 128 -6.81 4.94 -4.12
CA PHE A 128 -7.45 3.64 -3.92
C PHE A 128 -8.75 3.77 -3.14
N ASN A 129 -9.73 2.97 -3.55
CA ASN A 129 -11.03 2.88 -2.94
C ASN A 129 -11.48 1.40 -2.84
N PHE A 130 -12.69 1.16 -2.33
CA PHE A 130 -13.22 -0.18 -2.10
C PHE A 130 -13.28 -1.06 -3.37
N ARG A 131 -13.47 -0.46 -4.56
CA ARG A 131 -13.43 -1.20 -5.82
C ARG A 131 -12.04 -1.79 -6.10
N ASN A 132 -10.98 -1.03 -5.81
CA ASN A 132 -9.61 -1.53 -5.98
C ASN A 132 -9.36 -2.75 -5.09
N TYR A 133 -9.84 -2.72 -3.83
CA TYR A 133 -9.72 -3.85 -2.89
C TYR A 133 -10.48 -5.08 -3.39
N ASN A 134 -11.71 -4.89 -3.89
CA ASN A 134 -12.51 -5.97 -4.45
C ASN A 134 -11.81 -6.61 -5.65
N THR A 135 -11.32 -5.79 -6.59
CA THR A 135 -10.62 -6.25 -7.80
C THR A 135 -9.39 -7.09 -7.45
N LEU A 136 -8.61 -6.68 -6.45
CA LEU A 136 -7.46 -7.44 -5.98
C LEU A 136 -7.88 -8.78 -5.36
N ALA A 137 -8.91 -8.78 -4.52
CA ALA A 137 -9.37 -9.98 -3.84
C ALA A 137 -9.94 -11.02 -4.83
N GLU A 138 -10.71 -10.56 -5.82
CA GLU A 138 -11.22 -11.39 -6.93
C GLU A 138 -10.09 -11.98 -7.78
N GLU A 139 -9.05 -11.19 -8.10
CA GLU A 139 -7.91 -11.69 -8.86
C GLU A 139 -7.13 -12.76 -8.09
N ILE A 140 -6.95 -12.57 -6.78
CA ILE A 140 -6.29 -13.56 -5.92
C ILE A 140 -7.11 -14.84 -5.86
N GLU A 141 -8.43 -14.76 -5.66
CA GLU A 141 -9.32 -15.92 -5.65
C GLU A 141 -9.23 -16.71 -6.96
N LYS A 142 -9.29 -16.00 -8.10
CA LYS A 142 -9.20 -16.60 -9.43
C LYS A 142 -7.92 -17.41 -9.63
N GLU A 143 -6.79 -16.91 -9.14
CA GLU A 143 -5.47 -17.48 -9.39
C GLU A 143 -4.94 -18.34 -8.22
N ILE A 144 -5.69 -18.47 -7.12
CA ILE A 144 -5.25 -19.09 -5.85
C ILE A 144 -4.68 -20.52 -6.02
N GLY A 145 -5.22 -21.28 -6.97
CA GLY A 145 -4.79 -22.65 -7.27
C GLY A 145 -3.54 -22.76 -8.13
N ASN A 146 -3.14 -21.68 -8.82
CA ASN A 146 -2.09 -21.71 -9.84
C ASN A 146 -0.71 -21.30 -9.31
N PHE A 147 -0.65 -20.69 -8.12
CA PHE A 147 0.56 -20.08 -7.56
C PHE A 147 0.83 -20.53 -6.12
N LYS A 148 2.10 -20.53 -5.73
CA LYS A 148 2.54 -20.78 -4.36
C LYS A 148 2.21 -19.61 -3.43
N GLY A 149 2.18 -18.38 -3.96
CA GLY A 149 1.84 -17.18 -3.23
C GLY A 149 1.72 -15.96 -4.14
N PHE A 150 1.27 -14.87 -3.55
CA PHE A 150 0.96 -13.62 -4.23
C PHE A 150 1.78 -12.49 -3.63
N ILE A 151 2.29 -11.62 -4.49
CA ILE A 151 2.91 -10.36 -4.09
C ILE A 151 2.10 -9.23 -4.72
N ILE A 152 1.72 -8.24 -3.93
CA ILE A 152 1.04 -7.05 -4.44
C ILE A 152 2.03 -5.89 -4.35
N THR A 153 2.49 -5.40 -5.49
CA THR A 153 3.29 -4.18 -5.49
C THR A 153 2.36 -2.99 -5.29
N HIS A 154 2.61 -2.16 -4.28
CA HIS A 154 1.67 -1.13 -3.81
C HIS A 154 2.40 0.16 -3.43
N GLY A 155 1.72 1.31 -3.62
CA GLY A 155 2.19 2.60 -3.12
C GLY A 155 2.19 2.66 -1.59
N THR A 156 3.15 3.35 -0.98
CA THR A 156 3.36 3.23 0.47
C THR A 156 2.33 3.98 1.32
N ASP A 157 1.58 4.94 0.77
CA ASP A 157 0.77 5.83 1.60
C ASP A 157 -0.50 5.17 2.16
N THR A 158 -1.11 4.26 1.41
CA THR A 158 -2.34 3.56 1.82
C THR A 158 -2.18 2.05 1.94
N MET A 159 -0.95 1.51 1.88
CA MET A 159 -0.68 0.07 1.92
C MET A 159 -1.26 -0.61 3.17
N ALA A 160 -1.23 0.07 4.32
CA ALA A 160 -1.82 -0.45 5.56
C ALA A 160 -3.36 -0.59 5.49
N TYR A 161 -4.05 0.30 4.75
CA TYR A 161 -5.48 0.15 4.49
C TYR A 161 -5.74 -1.06 3.59
N THR A 162 -4.97 -1.20 2.51
CA THR A 162 -5.15 -2.31 1.56
C THR A 162 -4.83 -3.66 2.20
N SER A 163 -3.78 -3.75 3.04
CA SER A 163 -3.46 -5.00 3.74
C SER A 163 -4.59 -5.43 4.67
N ALA A 164 -5.13 -4.49 5.47
CA ALA A 164 -6.29 -4.76 6.31
C ALA A 164 -7.51 -5.14 5.45
N ALA A 165 -7.76 -4.44 4.33
CA ALA A 165 -8.91 -4.73 3.46
C ALA A 165 -8.87 -6.16 2.93
N LEU A 166 -7.71 -6.61 2.47
CA LEU A 166 -7.51 -7.95 1.94
C LEU A 166 -7.58 -9.02 3.04
N SER A 167 -7.08 -8.74 4.26
CA SER A 167 -7.22 -9.71 5.36
C SER A 167 -8.68 -9.95 5.70
N PHE A 168 -9.53 -8.91 5.69
CA PHE A 168 -10.98 -9.07 5.87
C PHE A 168 -11.67 -9.73 4.68
N ALA A 169 -11.30 -9.38 3.44
CA ALA A 169 -11.96 -9.86 2.22
C ALA A 169 -11.66 -11.33 1.88
N LEU A 170 -10.47 -11.83 2.22
CA LEU A 170 -9.99 -13.18 1.87
C LEU A 170 -10.16 -14.15 3.05
N GLU A 171 -11.39 -14.52 3.38
CA GLU A 171 -11.65 -15.48 4.46
C GLU A 171 -11.09 -16.86 4.13
N ASN A 172 -10.48 -17.53 5.10
CA ASN A 172 -9.94 -18.87 4.92
C ASN A 172 -8.88 -18.96 3.80
N LEU A 173 -8.12 -17.88 3.62
CA LEU A 173 -7.00 -17.82 2.69
C LEU A 173 -6.04 -19.01 2.89
N GLY A 174 -5.71 -19.68 1.79
CA GLY A 174 -4.89 -20.90 1.79
C GLY A 174 -3.47 -20.72 1.28
N LYS A 175 -3.08 -19.47 0.94
CA LYS A 175 -1.78 -19.11 0.34
C LYS A 175 -1.32 -17.75 0.90
N PRO A 176 -0.01 -17.48 0.96
CA PRO A 176 0.49 -16.19 1.42
C PRO A 176 0.17 -15.08 0.40
N VAL A 177 -0.32 -13.95 0.89
CA VAL A 177 -0.49 -12.70 0.12
C VAL A 177 0.32 -11.60 0.80
N ILE A 178 1.40 -11.16 0.14
CA ILE A 178 2.34 -10.20 0.72
C ILE A 178 2.28 -8.87 -0.05
N LEU A 179 1.94 -7.78 0.64
CA LEU A 179 2.04 -6.44 0.08
C LEU A 179 3.47 -5.92 0.22
N VAL A 180 3.98 -5.32 -0.85
CA VAL A 180 5.36 -4.84 -0.94
C VAL A 180 5.36 -3.46 -1.58
N GLY A 181 6.19 -2.55 -1.08
CA GLY A 181 6.41 -1.25 -1.71
C GLY A 181 7.86 -0.79 -1.61
N SER A 182 8.10 0.47 -1.95
CA SER A 182 9.40 1.11 -1.79
C SER A 182 9.25 2.58 -1.43
N GLN A 183 10.12 3.05 -0.53
CA GLN A 183 10.22 4.44 -0.08
C GLN A 183 11.18 5.24 -0.94
N ARG A 184 12.02 4.55 -1.71
CA ARG A 184 12.89 5.11 -2.74
C ARG A 184 12.46 4.60 -4.10
N SER A 185 12.56 5.47 -5.10
CA SER A 185 12.26 5.18 -6.50
C SER A 185 13.08 4.00 -7.01
N SER A 186 12.42 3.04 -7.66
CA SER A 186 13.05 1.76 -8.06
C SER A 186 14.16 1.91 -9.13
N ASP A 187 14.24 3.09 -9.75
CA ASP A 187 15.31 3.46 -10.67
C ASP A 187 16.62 3.83 -9.94
N ARG A 188 16.54 4.21 -8.66
CA ARG A 188 17.72 4.66 -7.90
C ARG A 188 18.56 3.47 -7.44
N PRO A 189 19.90 3.56 -7.49
CA PRO A 189 20.77 2.54 -6.91
C PRO A 189 20.55 2.29 -5.42
N SER A 190 20.08 3.31 -4.69
CA SER A 190 19.71 3.22 -3.27
C SER A 190 18.25 2.80 -3.05
N SER A 191 17.63 2.14 -4.02
CA SER A 191 16.25 1.67 -3.87
C SER A 191 16.14 0.54 -2.84
N ASP A 192 15.13 0.62 -1.99
CA ASP A 192 14.70 -0.44 -1.07
C ASP A 192 13.81 -1.50 -1.75
N SER A 193 13.36 -1.24 -2.98
CA SER A 193 12.43 -2.12 -3.72
C SER A 193 12.89 -3.56 -3.84
N PHE A 194 14.20 -3.77 -4.04
CA PHE A 194 14.71 -5.12 -4.28
C PHE A 194 14.69 -5.97 -3.02
N LEU A 195 15.28 -5.48 -1.94
CA LEU A 195 15.34 -6.26 -0.69
C LEU A 195 13.93 -6.57 -0.19
N ASN A 196 13.01 -5.60 -0.25
CA ASN A 196 11.60 -5.82 0.10
C ASN A 196 10.96 -6.95 -0.73
N LEU A 197 11.19 -6.95 -2.06
CA LEU A 197 10.64 -7.97 -2.94
C LEU A 197 11.30 -9.34 -2.74
N PHE A 198 12.63 -9.36 -2.59
CA PHE A 198 13.40 -10.56 -2.33
C PHE A 198 12.95 -11.21 -1.02
N CYS A 199 12.85 -10.44 0.07
CA CYS A 199 12.41 -10.95 1.37
C CYS A 199 10.98 -11.47 1.31
N ALA A 200 10.07 -10.80 0.59
CA ALA A 200 8.72 -11.32 0.38
C ALA A 200 8.71 -12.66 -0.37
N ILE A 201 9.50 -12.79 -1.45
CA ILE A 201 9.65 -14.04 -2.19
C ILE A 201 10.25 -15.13 -1.28
N ASN A 202 11.34 -14.82 -0.57
CA ASN A 202 12.01 -15.75 0.33
C ASN A 202 11.04 -16.29 1.39
N PHE A 203 10.23 -15.41 1.98
CA PHE A 203 9.21 -15.77 2.95
C PHE A 203 8.11 -16.68 2.36
N ILE A 204 7.61 -16.37 1.16
CA ILE A 204 6.61 -17.21 0.48
C ILE A 204 7.15 -18.60 0.17
N LEU A 205 8.42 -18.71 -0.23
CA LEU A 205 9.01 -19.98 -0.63
C LEU A 205 9.35 -20.89 0.55
N ASN A 206 9.75 -20.33 1.68
CA ASN A 206 10.31 -21.06 2.81
C ASN A 206 9.39 -21.14 4.03
N THR A 207 8.11 -20.79 3.88
CA THR A 207 7.12 -20.85 4.97
C THR A 207 5.80 -21.43 4.50
N GLU A 208 4.95 -21.81 5.46
CA GLU A 208 3.57 -22.23 5.23
C GLU A 208 2.56 -21.13 5.59
N PHE A 209 2.97 -19.86 5.48
CA PHE A 209 2.12 -18.72 5.84
C PHE A 209 0.86 -18.67 4.94
N LYS A 210 -0.32 -18.60 5.56
CA LYS A 210 -1.62 -18.58 4.86
C LYS A 210 -2.50 -17.41 5.31
N ASP A 211 -1.92 -16.22 5.26
CA ASP A 211 -2.62 -14.96 5.57
C ASP A 211 -2.09 -13.81 4.70
N VAL A 212 -2.56 -12.60 4.99
CA VAL A 212 -2.09 -11.35 4.39
C VAL A 212 -1.03 -10.71 5.31
N ALA A 213 0.05 -10.19 4.72
CA ALA A 213 1.06 -9.44 5.46
C ALA A 213 1.67 -8.32 4.60
N ILE A 214 2.41 -7.41 5.23
CA ILE A 214 3.26 -6.42 4.56
C ILE A 214 4.73 -6.85 4.70
N CYS A 215 5.52 -6.71 3.65
CA CYS A 215 6.98 -6.87 3.72
C CYS A 215 7.69 -5.56 3.38
N MET A 216 8.39 -5.01 4.37
CA MET A 216 9.17 -3.76 4.26
C MET A 216 10.43 -3.86 5.15
N HIS A 217 11.46 -3.09 4.85
CA HIS A 217 12.68 -2.96 5.68
C HIS A 217 12.37 -2.83 7.18
N SER A 218 13.12 -3.53 8.03
CA SER A 218 13.02 -3.41 9.50
C SER A 218 13.78 -2.19 10.05
N SER A 219 14.81 -1.76 9.32
CA SER A 219 15.75 -0.70 9.67
C SER A 219 16.11 0.15 8.43
N MET A 220 17.00 1.13 8.59
CA MET A 220 17.51 1.91 7.45
C MET A 220 18.54 1.14 6.62
N ASN A 221 19.04 0.00 7.12
CA ASN A 221 20.08 -0.80 6.48
C ASN A 221 19.50 -1.79 5.47
N ASP A 222 20.30 -2.20 4.49
CA ASP A 222 19.92 -3.21 3.49
C ASP A 222 20.28 -4.63 3.98
N ASP A 223 19.82 -4.99 5.18
CA ASP A 223 20.10 -6.28 5.82
C ASP A 223 18.84 -7.17 5.92
N VAL A 224 17.77 -6.67 6.52
CA VAL A 224 16.59 -7.47 6.85
C VAL A 224 15.28 -6.69 6.65
N CYS A 225 14.22 -7.41 6.31
CA CYS A 225 12.86 -6.90 6.22
C CYS A 225 11.98 -7.53 7.30
N ASN A 226 10.98 -6.79 7.77
CA ASN A 226 9.93 -7.32 8.60
C ASN A 226 8.76 -7.81 7.73
N ILE A 227 8.20 -8.96 8.11
CA ILE A 227 6.86 -9.40 7.73
C ILE A 227 5.93 -8.89 8.82
N LEU A 228 5.08 -7.94 8.46
CA LEU A 228 4.25 -7.18 9.37
C LEU A 228 2.78 -7.63 9.28
N PRO A 229 2.07 -7.75 10.42
CA PRO A 229 0.67 -8.15 10.46
C PRO A 229 -0.23 -7.17 9.71
N ALA A 230 -1.04 -7.66 8.77
CA ALA A 230 -1.82 -6.84 7.85
C ALA A 230 -2.79 -5.85 8.52
N SER A 231 -3.36 -6.23 9.66
CA SER A 231 -4.37 -5.47 10.42
C SER A 231 -3.80 -4.71 11.63
N LYS A 232 -2.49 -4.81 11.88
CA LYS A 232 -1.79 -4.19 13.00
C LYS A 232 -0.59 -3.35 12.55
N THR A 233 -0.54 -2.92 11.29
CA THR A 233 0.58 -2.16 10.73
C THR A 233 0.20 -0.73 10.42
N LYS A 234 1.12 0.22 10.66
CA LYS A 234 0.97 1.64 10.29
C LYS A 234 2.25 2.18 9.66
N LYS A 235 2.12 3.09 8.69
CA LYS A 235 3.24 3.91 8.19
C LYS A 235 3.48 5.05 9.19
N LEU A 236 4.51 4.90 10.03
CA LEU A 236 4.87 5.86 11.09
C LEU A 236 5.84 6.96 10.64
N HIS A 237 6.49 6.79 9.49
CA HIS A 237 7.39 7.80 8.94
C HIS A 237 7.05 8.11 7.48
N SER A 238 7.17 9.37 7.08
CA SER A 238 6.82 9.81 5.73
C SER A 238 7.75 9.28 4.64
N SER A 239 9.05 9.12 4.95
CA SER A 239 10.09 8.82 3.94
C SER A 239 11.18 7.80 4.31
N ARG A 240 11.20 7.24 5.51
CA ARG A 240 12.25 6.28 5.92
C ARG A 240 11.95 4.90 5.35
N ARG A 241 12.98 4.06 5.16
CA ARG A 241 12.79 2.69 4.66
C ARG A 241 12.02 1.83 5.67
N ASP A 242 12.36 1.97 6.94
CA ASP A 242 11.70 1.36 8.10
C ASP A 242 10.46 2.14 8.57
N ALA A 243 9.74 2.76 7.63
CA ALA A 243 8.57 3.58 7.92
C ALA A 243 7.38 2.76 8.44
N PHE A 244 7.26 1.48 8.07
CA PHE A 244 6.16 0.63 8.50
C PHE A 244 6.52 -0.07 9.80
N ARG A 245 5.66 0.09 10.82
CA ARG A 245 5.84 -0.53 12.13
C ARG A 245 4.57 -1.25 12.54
N PRO A 246 4.69 -2.38 13.26
CA PRO A 246 3.55 -2.96 13.92
C PRO A 246 3.12 -2.02 15.06
N VAL A 247 1.81 -1.99 15.32
CA VAL A 247 1.18 -1.18 16.34
C VAL A 247 0.47 -2.14 17.28
N ASN A 248 0.81 -2.08 18.57
CA ASN A 248 0.27 -2.98 19.59
C ASN A 248 0.51 -4.48 19.27
N SER A 249 1.59 -4.82 18.57
CA SER A 249 1.92 -6.19 18.14
C SER A 249 3.40 -6.25 17.76
N GLU A 250 3.95 -7.45 17.59
CA GLU A 250 5.30 -7.67 17.04
C GLU A 250 5.23 -7.94 15.52
N PRO A 251 6.36 -7.80 14.79
CA PRO A 251 6.44 -8.36 13.44
C PRO A 251 6.17 -9.87 13.47
N ILE A 252 5.52 -10.43 12.46
CA ILE A 252 5.34 -11.89 12.33
C ILE A 252 6.72 -12.57 12.23
N ALA A 253 7.58 -12.00 11.38
CA ALA A 253 8.93 -12.48 11.18
C ALA A 253 9.88 -11.36 10.73
N GLU A 254 11.17 -11.57 10.95
CA GLU A 254 12.26 -10.86 10.30
C GLU A 254 12.89 -11.80 9.26
N VAL A 255 13.10 -11.29 8.05
CA VAL A 255 13.56 -12.05 6.90
C VAL A 255 14.81 -11.39 6.35
N SER A 256 15.87 -12.18 6.24
CA SER A 256 17.10 -11.81 5.53
C SER A 256 17.31 -12.72 4.32
N LYS A 257 18.47 -12.60 3.67
CA LYS A 257 18.88 -13.53 2.61
C LYS A 257 18.97 -14.98 3.11
N ASP A 258 19.50 -15.16 4.31
CA ASP A 258 19.92 -16.48 4.79
C ASP A 258 19.02 -17.04 5.90
N LYS A 259 18.21 -16.20 6.55
CA LYS A 259 17.44 -16.60 7.73
C LYS A 259 16.06 -15.96 7.79
N ILE A 260 15.10 -16.74 8.30
CA ILE A 260 13.80 -16.26 8.75
C ILE A 260 13.73 -16.46 10.26
N LYS A 261 13.51 -15.37 11.01
CA LYS A 261 13.30 -15.38 12.45
C LYS A 261 11.85 -15.02 12.74
N PHE A 262 11.10 -15.93 13.33
CA PHE A 262 9.71 -15.67 13.74
C PHE A 262 9.67 -15.06 15.14
N PHE A 263 8.71 -14.15 15.37
CA PHE A 263 8.40 -13.62 16.70
C PHE A 263 7.03 -14.10 17.19
N GLU A 264 6.10 -14.39 16.28
CA GLU A 264 4.79 -14.93 16.59
C GLU A 264 4.52 -16.21 15.78
N ASP A 265 3.69 -17.10 16.33
CA ASP A 265 3.12 -18.20 15.55
C ASP A 265 2.15 -17.65 14.51
N TYR A 266 2.19 -18.22 13.30
CA TYR A 266 1.34 -17.79 12.20
C TYR A 266 0.39 -18.91 11.75
N LYS A 267 -0.68 -18.51 11.05
CA LYS A 267 -1.66 -19.45 10.50
C LYS A 267 -1.01 -20.34 9.43
N LYS A 268 -0.81 -21.63 9.78
CA LYS A 268 -0.26 -22.68 8.91
C LYS A 268 -1.32 -23.49 8.17
N GLU A 269 -2.56 -23.51 8.69
CA GLU A 269 -3.66 -24.28 8.11
C GLU A 269 -4.91 -23.42 7.88
N SER A 270 -5.51 -23.60 6.71
CA SER A 270 -6.90 -23.28 6.45
C SER A 270 -7.53 -24.57 5.96
N LYS A 271 -8.42 -25.18 6.76
CA LYS A 271 -9.13 -26.41 6.38
C LYS A 271 -10.31 -26.12 5.45
N ASP A 272 -10.75 -24.87 5.44
CA ASP A 272 -11.88 -24.39 4.66
C ASP A 272 -11.42 -23.80 3.32
N LYS A 273 -12.32 -23.84 2.34
CA LYS A 273 -12.12 -23.15 1.06
C LYS A 273 -12.11 -21.64 1.29
N LEU A 274 -11.28 -20.94 0.52
CA LEU A 274 -11.29 -19.47 0.42
C LEU A 274 -12.73 -18.98 0.19
N LYS A 275 -13.12 -17.95 0.93
CA LYS A 275 -14.42 -17.31 0.80
C LYS A 275 -14.24 -15.81 0.64
N LEU A 276 -14.70 -15.30 -0.48
CA LEU A 276 -14.62 -13.88 -0.78
C LEU A 276 -15.70 -13.07 -0.04
N LYS A 277 -15.29 -11.96 0.57
CA LYS A 277 -16.14 -11.02 1.31
C LYS A 277 -15.91 -9.60 0.85
N LEU A 278 -16.54 -9.25 -0.28
CA LEU A 278 -16.35 -7.97 -0.96
C LEU A 278 -16.97 -6.79 -0.21
N PHE A 279 -16.44 -5.61 -0.48
CA PHE A 279 -16.91 -4.33 0.03
C PHE A 279 -18.00 -3.76 -0.89
N LYS A 280 -19.01 -3.10 -0.32
CA LYS A 280 -19.94 -2.26 -1.08
C LYS A 280 -19.24 -0.96 -1.46
N GLU A 281 -19.11 -0.71 -2.76
CA GLU A 281 -18.29 0.40 -3.28
C GLU A 281 -18.81 1.79 -2.94
N ASN A 282 -20.13 1.92 -2.70
CA ASN A 282 -20.80 3.20 -2.46
C ASN A 282 -20.90 3.60 -0.98
N LEU A 283 -20.30 2.82 -0.05
CA LEU A 283 -20.32 3.15 1.37
C LEU A 283 -19.55 4.43 1.67
N LYS A 284 -20.17 5.33 2.43
CA LYS A 284 -19.55 6.54 2.96
C LYS A 284 -19.18 6.31 4.41
N ILE A 285 -17.90 6.05 4.67
CA ILE A 285 -17.37 5.91 6.03
C ILE A 285 -16.61 7.16 6.41
N GLY A 286 -17.00 7.79 7.51
CA GLY A 286 -16.43 9.03 7.99
C GLY A 286 -15.30 8.78 8.98
N ILE A 287 -14.34 9.71 9.03
CA ILE A 287 -13.35 9.78 10.10
C ILE A 287 -13.46 11.16 10.75
N LEU A 288 -13.95 11.19 11.99
CA LEU A 288 -13.97 12.40 12.82
C LEU A 288 -12.76 12.38 13.74
N THR A 289 -11.77 13.23 13.49
CA THR A 289 -10.62 13.40 14.40
C THR A 289 -10.92 14.49 15.41
N THR A 290 -11.02 14.13 16.68
CA THR A 290 -11.34 15.11 17.73
C THR A 290 -10.15 15.96 18.11
N HIS A 291 -10.31 17.24 18.38
CA HIS A 291 -9.19 18.07 18.82
C HIS A 291 -9.65 19.18 19.77
N PRO A 292 -8.73 19.85 20.47
CA PRO A 292 -9.04 21.07 21.20
C PRO A 292 -9.69 22.09 20.26
N ASN A 293 -10.69 22.81 20.75
CA ASN A 293 -11.46 23.81 19.99
C ASN A 293 -12.23 23.23 18.77
N MET A 294 -12.56 21.93 18.76
CA MET A 294 -13.45 21.33 17.75
C MET A 294 -14.86 21.91 17.85
N HIS A 295 -15.41 22.32 16.70
CA HIS A 295 -16.74 22.91 16.61
C HIS A 295 -17.80 21.84 16.33
N LEU A 296 -19.01 22.03 16.86
CA LEU A 296 -20.11 21.04 16.71
C LEU A 296 -20.52 20.81 15.25
N SER A 297 -20.34 21.82 14.39
CA SER A 297 -20.62 21.69 12.95
C SER A 297 -19.78 20.62 12.28
N GLU A 298 -18.59 20.31 12.80
CA GLU A 298 -17.73 19.26 12.25
C GLU A 298 -18.37 17.87 12.42
N VAL A 299 -19.05 17.63 13.55
CA VAL A 299 -19.80 16.39 13.79
C VAL A 299 -20.98 16.27 12.81
N LEU A 300 -21.64 17.39 12.51
CA LEU A 300 -22.82 17.43 11.64
C LEU A 300 -22.49 17.12 10.17
N LEU A 301 -21.23 17.25 9.75
CA LEU A 301 -20.79 16.86 8.39
C LEU A 301 -21.02 15.36 8.11
N PHE A 302 -21.10 14.55 9.17
CA PHE A 302 -21.22 13.10 9.05
C PHE A 302 -22.66 12.58 9.06
N LYS A 303 -23.68 13.45 9.11
CA LYS A 303 -25.10 13.05 9.27
C LYS A 303 -25.62 12.06 8.20
N ASP A 304 -25.07 12.14 6.98
CA ASP A 304 -25.49 11.35 5.81
C ASP A 304 -24.48 10.23 5.45
N PHE A 305 -23.62 9.84 6.40
CA PHE A 305 -22.66 8.75 6.25
C PHE A 305 -23.24 7.41 6.70
N ASP A 306 -22.72 6.32 6.15
CA ASP A 306 -23.14 4.95 6.47
C ASP A 306 -22.47 4.40 7.72
N GLY A 307 -21.33 4.97 8.12
CA GLY A 307 -20.60 4.63 9.34
C GLY A 307 -19.60 5.72 9.72
N LEU A 308 -19.22 5.77 11.00
CA LEU A 308 -18.28 6.77 11.51
C LEU A 308 -17.22 6.15 12.40
N ILE A 309 -15.95 6.45 12.13
CA ILE A 309 -14.84 6.22 13.04
C ILE A 309 -14.50 7.53 13.76
N ILE A 310 -14.56 7.51 15.08
CA ILE A 310 -14.17 8.62 15.94
C ILE A 310 -12.72 8.39 16.35
N ASN A 311 -11.81 9.18 15.79
CA ASN A 311 -10.40 9.19 16.14
C ASN A 311 -10.20 10.13 17.34
N ALA A 312 -10.37 9.57 18.54
CA ALA A 312 -10.50 10.29 19.81
C ALA A 312 -9.16 10.47 20.53
N THR A 313 -9.08 11.42 21.46
CA THR A 313 -7.84 11.66 22.23
C THR A 313 -7.67 10.67 23.39
N GLY A 314 -6.43 10.40 23.81
CA GLY A 314 -6.14 9.61 25.03
C GLY A 314 -6.79 8.22 25.04
N LEU A 315 -7.59 7.92 26.06
CA LEU A 315 -8.29 6.63 26.20
C LEU A 315 -9.61 6.56 25.42
N GLY A 316 -9.86 7.47 24.47
CA GLY A 316 -11.11 7.56 23.72
C GLY A 316 -11.99 8.74 24.15
N HIS A 317 -11.38 9.90 24.38
CA HIS A 317 -12.06 11.12 24.83
C HIS A 317 -12.44 12.02 23.66
N VAL A 318 -13.65 12.57 23.76
CA VAL A 318 -14.17 13.62 22.87
C VAL A 318 -14.52 14.87 23.69
N PRO A 319 -14.51 16.08 23.10
CA PRO A 319 -14.97 17.28 23.79
C PRO A 319 -16.40 17.12 24.29
N GLU A 320 -16.66 17.46 25.56
CA GLU A 320 -17.95 17.22 26.22
C GLU A 320 -19.13 17.80 25.44
N LYS A 321 -18.98 19.02 24.91
CA LYS A 321 -20.01 19.69 24.10
C LYS A 321 -20.43 18.87 22.87
N SER A 322 -19.55 18.03 22.34
CA SER A 322 -19.78 17.25 21.12
C SER A 322 -20.50 15.92 21.37
N ILE A 323 -20.58 15.46 22.62
CA ILE A 323 -21.13 14.15 22.97
C ILE A 323 -22.59 14.02 22.51
N GLU A 324 -23.42 15.03 22.76
CA GLU A 324 -24.84 14.98 22.40
C GLU A 324 -25.05 14.95 20.88
N GLU A 325 -24.25 15.68 20.10
CA GLU A 325 -24.34 15.62 18.63
C GLU A 325 -23.85 14.27 18.09
N ILE A 326 -22.78 13.70 18.67
CA ILE A 326 -22.31 12.35 18.32
C ILE A 326 -23.38 11.30 18.64
N LYS A 327 -24.10 11.41 19.76
CA LYS A 327 -25.19 10.51 20.12
C LYS A 327 -26.33 10.55 19.10
N LYS A 328 -26.71 11.75 18.62
CA LYS A 328 -27.81 11.96 17.66
C LYS A 328 -27.55 11.37 16.27
N LEU A 329 -26.29 11.19 15.88
CA LEU A 329 -25.93 10.53 14.61
C LEU A 329 -26.49 9.10 14.57
N LYS A 330 -27.23 8.75 13.51
CA LYS A 330 -27.98 7.48 13.44
C LYS A 330 -27.16 6.28 12.96
N MET A 331 -26.05 6.52 12.27
CA MET A 331 -25.22 5.45 11.74
C MET A 331 -24.40 4.77 12.84
N PRO A 332 -23.90 3.55 12.58
CA PRO A 332 -22.93 2.89 13.45
C PRO A 332 -21.68 3.72 13.64
N LYS A 333 -21.26 3.83 14.90
CA LYS A 333 -20.08 4.60 15.31
C LYS A 333 -19.11 3.67 16.00
N ALA A 334 -17.83 3.79 15.68
CA ALA A 334 -16.75 3.14 16.43
C ALA A 334 -15.76 4.19 16.90
N ILE A 335 -15.08 3.93 18.01
CA ILE A 335 -14.06 4.81 18.56
C ILE A 335 -12.69 4.13 18.53
N VAL A 336 -11.67 4.90 18.15
CA VAL A 336 -10.25 4.55 18.26
C VAL A 336 -9.51 5.70 18.92
N THR A 337 -8.26 5.49 19.32
CA THR A 337 -7.42 6.55 19.86
C THR A 337 -6.47 7.13 18.82
N GLN A 338 -6.19 8.42 18.93
CA GLN A 338 -5.13 9.13 18.22
C GLN A 338 -3.75 8.73 18.71
N ALA A 339 -3.62 8.28 19.95
CA ALA A 339 -2.38 7.69 20.42
C ALA A 339 -2.09 6.48 19.54
N ILE A 340 -0.90 6.45 18.95
CA ILE A 340 -0.54 5.38 18.01
C ILE A 340 -0.60 4.02 18.71
N PHE A 341 -0.11 3.96 19.95
CA PHE A 341 -0.08 2.76 20.77
C PHE A 341 -1.02 2.88 21.96
N GLY A 342 -1.45 1.73 22.48
CA GLY A 342 -2.42 1.63 23.56
C GLY A 342 -3.81 1.26 23.06
N ASN A 343 -4.74 1.15 24.02
CA ASN A 343 -6.12 0.80 23.78
C ASN A 343 -7.07 1.91 24.29
N VAL A 344 -8.24 1.99 23.67
CA VAL A 344 -9.36 2.78 24.20
C VAL A 344 -9.82 2.17 25.53
N ASN A 345 -10.22 2.99 26.50
CA ASN A 345 -10.91 2.53 27.71
C ASN A 345 -11.91 3.58 28.18
N LEU A 346 -13.17 3.38 27.82
CA LEU A 346 -14.25 4.33 28.11
C LEU A 346 -14.76 4.23 29.56
N ASP A 347 -14.28 3.28 30.36
CA ASP A 347 -14.71 3.12 31.76
C ASP A 347 -14.01 4.08 32.73
N VAL A 348 -12.88 4.67 32.34
CA VAL A 348 -12.04 5.45 33.27
C VAL A 348 -12.61 6.83 33.55
N TYR A 349 -13.00 7.57 32.50
CA TYR A 349 -13.43 8.97 32.59
C TYR A 349 -14.91 9.16 32.25
N SER A 350 -15.54 10.18 32.83
CA SER A 350 -16.97 10.48 32.67
C SER A 350 -17.39 10.66 31.21
N THR A 351 -16.58 11.36 30.40
CA THR A 351 -16.83 11.57 28.97
C THR A 351 -16.88 10.26 28.19
N GLY A 352 -15.96 9.33 28.47
CA GLY A 352 -15.97 7.99 27.91
C GLY A 352 -17.23 7.22 28.30
N ARG A 353 -17.58 7.21 29.59
CA ARG A 353 -18.78 6.50 30.09
C ARG A 353 -20.07 6.99 29.46
N MET A 354 -20.19 8.30 29.21
CA MET A 354 -21.35 8.89 28.53
C MET A 354 -21.47 8.47 27.06
N LEU A 355 -20.35 8.21 26.39
CA LEU A 355 -20.31 7.86 24.97
C LEU A 355 -20.41 6.34 24.74
N LYS A 356 -19.90 5.54 25.68
CA LYS A 356 -19.79 4.06 25.58
C LYS A 356 -21.04 3.34 25.06
N PRO A 357 -22.29 3.66 25.48
CA PRO A 357 -23.47 2.98 24.96
C PRO A 357 -23.76 3.23 23.47
N TYR A 358 -23.13 4.25 22.87
CA TYR A 358 -23.43 4.74 21.53
C TYR A 358 -22.32 4.44 20.52
N VAL A 359 -21.24 3.78 20.94
CA VAL A 359 -20.07 3.49 20.10
C VAL A 359 -19.58 2.06 20.30
N LEU A 360 -19.04 1.49 19.23
CA LEU A 360 -18.25 0.26 19.23
C LEU A 360 -16.78 0.61 19.51
N GLY A 361 -15.95 -0.37 19.84
CA GLY A 361 -14.51 -0.15 19.99
C GLY A 361 -14.00 0.11 21.41
N ASP A 362 -14.86 0.04 22.44
CA ASP A 362 -14.41 0.10 23.83
C ASP A 362 -13.45 -1.05 24.15
N LYS A 363 -12.35 -0.76 24.87
CA LYS A 363 -11.29 -1.71 25.24
C LYS A 363 -10.49 -2.30 24.08
N LEU A 364 -10.65 -1.79 22.86
CA LEU A 364 -9.92 -2.27 21.69
C LEU A 364 -8.68 -1.42 21.40
N ASP A 365 -7.74 -2.02 20.68
CA ASP A 365 -6.40 -1.50 20.37
C ASP A 365 -6.15 -1.45 18.85
N LEU A 366 -7.22 -1.14 18.10
CA LEU A 366 -7.24 -1.03 16.65
C LEU A 366 -6.47 0.20 16.16
N THR A 367 -5.74 0.04 15.06
CA THR A 367 -5.29 1.20 14.27
C THR A 367 -6.50 1.87 13.60
N LEU A 368 -6.38 3.16 13.29
CA LEU A 368 -7.41 3.91 12.55
C LEU A 368 -7.71 3.27 11.19
N GLU A 369 -6.66 2.86 10.48
CA GLU A 369 -6.73 2.19 9.19
C GLU A 369 -7.58 0.93 9.25
N THR A 370 -7.29 0.07 10.23
CA THR A 370 -7.99 -1.20 10.39
C THR A 370 -9.42 -1.00 10.87
N ALA A 371 -9.67 -0.06 11.78
CA ALA A 371 -11.02 0.27 12.23
C ALA A 371 -11.92 0.77 11.08
N TYR A 372 -11.37 1.65 10.22
CA TYR A 372 -12.06 2.13 9.02
C TYR A 372 -12.45 0.97 8.09
N ILE A 373 -11.48 0.11 7.77
CA ILE A 373 -11.73 -1.06 6.91
C ILE A 373 -12.73 -2.02 7.54
N LYS A 374 -12.60 -2.31 8.84
CA LYS A 374 -13.47 -3.24 9.56
C LYS A 374 -14.92 -2.76 9.57
N MET A 375 -15.15 -1.45 9.77
CA MET A 375 -16.48 -0.85 9.68
C MET A 375 -17.08 -1.01 8.28
N ALA A 376 -16.32 -0.66 7.24
CA ALA A 376 -16.75 -0.81 5.85
C ALA A 376 -17.09 -2.28 5.50
N TRP A 377 -16.25 -3.21 5.95
CA TRP A 377 -16.43 -4.64 5.73
C TRP A 377 -17.69 -5.18 6.42
N LEU A 378 -17.94 -4.78 7.67
CA LEU A 378 -19.14 -5.17 8.42
C LEU A 378 -20.41 -4.61 7.80
N LEU A 379 -20.43 -3.33 7.40
CA LEU A 379 -21.59 -2.74 6.71
C LEU A 379 -21.86 -3.41 5.34
N SER A 380 -20.82 -3.94 4.72
CA SER A 380 -20.92 -4.68 3.45
C SER A 380 -21.49 -6.08 3.66
N ASN A 381 -20.95 -6.84 4.62
CA ASN A 381 -21.15 -8.29 4.73
C ASN A 381 -22.02 -8.73 5.93
N HIS A 382 -22.09 -7.91 6.97
CA HIS A 382 -22.74 -8.21 8.25
C HIS A 382 -23.51 -7.00 8.83
N PRO A 383 -24.36 -6.30 8.05
CA PRO A 383 -24.98 -5.03 8.47
C PRO A 383 -25.94 -5.17 9.67
N LYS A 384 -26.36 -6.40 10.00
CA LYS A 384 -27.22 -6.70 11.15
C LYS A 384 -26.44 -7.18 12.39
N GLN A 385 -25.12 -7.36 12.29
CA GLN A 385 -24.27 -7.96 13.32
C GLN A 385 -23.06 -7.08 13.61
N LEU A 386 -23.31 -5.79 13.86
CA LEU A 386 -22.24 -4.79 14.02
C LEU A 386 -21.48 -4.95 15.33
N GLU A 387 -22.02 -5.71 16.29
CA GLU A 387 -21.31 -6.15 17.50
C GLU A 387 -20.04 -6.95 17.20
N LEU A 388 -19.94 -7.55 16.00
CA LEU A 388 -18.71 -8.20 15.51
C LEU A 388 -17.53 -7.22 15.39
N PHE A 389 -17.77 -5.91 15.38
CA PHE A 389 -16.70 -4.91 15.49
C PHE A 389 -15.85 -5.11 16.75
N ASN A 390 -16.46 -5.59 17.85
CA ASN A 390 -15.78 -5.83 19.12
C ASN A 390 -15.16 -7.24 19.23
N LYS A 391 -15.22 -8.05 18.16
CA LYS A 391 -14.64 -9.40 18.13
C LYS A 391 -13.38 -9.40 17.30
N ASN A 392 -12.37 -10.15 17.73
CA ASN A 392 -11.17 -10.40 16.94
C ASN A 392 -11.53 -11.33 15.76
N LEU A 393 -11.33 -10.88 14.52
CA LEU A 393 -11.72 -11.62 13.31
C LEU A 393 -10.51 -11.99 12.44
N ARG A 394 -9.46 -11.20 12.48
CA ARG A 394 -8.27 -11.16 11.60
C ARG A 394 -7.01 -10.75 12.40
N ASN A 395 -6.92 -11.16 13.65
CA ASN A 395 -5.84 -10.82 14.59
C ASN A 395 -5.64 -9.31 14.79
N GLU A 396 -6.70 -8.54 14.61
CA GLU A 396 -6.67 -7.08 14.71
C GLU A 396 -6.89 -6.55 16.12
N ILE A 397 -7.28 -7.40 17.08
CA ILE A 397 -7.54 -7.05 18.47
C ILE A 397 -6.69 -7.95 19.37
N ASN A 398 -6.00 -7.36 20.33
CA ASN A 398 -5.36 -8.10 21.41
C ASN A 398 -6.26 -8.17 22.64
N GLU A 399 -6.26 -9.31 23.33
CA GLU A 399 -6.90 -9.42 24.64
C GLU A 399 -6.12 -8.63 25.71
N ARG A 400 -4.79 -8.54 25.54
CA ARG A 400 -3.88 -7.83 26.44
C ARG A 400 -2.71 -7.24 25.66
N LEU A 401 -2.31 -6.02 26.02
CA LEU A 401 -1.07 -5.39 25.55
C LEU A 401 0.11 -5.78 26.44
N LEU A 402 1.20 -6.21 25.81
CA LEU A 402 2.45 -6.55 26.48
C LEU A 402 3.43 -5.36 26.42
N PRO A 403 4.33 -5.20 27.40
CA PRO A 403 5.33 -4.12 27.37
C PRO A 403 6.19 -4.10 26.09
N ALA A 404 6.48 -5.26 25.50
CA ALA A 404 7.25 -5.38 24.27
C ALA A 404 6.53 -4.84 23.02
N MET A 405 5.23 -4.56 23.09
CA MET A 405 4.43 -4.05 21.97
C MET A 405 4.46 -2.51 21.86
N PHE A 406 5.28 -1.84 22.66
CA PHE A 406 5.55 -0.41 22.60
C PHE A 406 7.03 -0.17 22.24
N ILE A 407 7.26 0.84 21.39
CA ILE A 407 8.56 1.17 20.80
C ILE A 407 9.58 1.74 21.79
#